data_AF-A0A8K0JW43-F1
#
_entry.id   AF-A0A8K0JW43-F1
#
_cell.length_a   1.000
_cell.length_b   1.000
_cell.length_c   1.000
_cell.angle_alpha   90.00
_cell.angle_beta   90.00
_cell.angle_gamma   90.00
#
_symmetry.space_group_name_H-M   'P 1'
#
loop_
_entity.id
_entity.type
_entity.pdbx_description
1 polymer ?
#
loop_
_entity_poly.entity_id
_entity_poly.type
_entity_poly.pdbx_seq_one_letter_code
_entity_poly.pdbx_strand_id
1 'polypeptide(L)'
;MEIKAIRKTNDGGVLLQLGHKTKNKRKFGNLIPKVLSPNHIVHDLKPRMTLEIRDLDCTTTEAEVRDAISREMEEPLKDDFKVAVFEPNNRGQKMAVAEMEDQGAISILNKDWIKIRWVYG
;
A
#
# COMPACT_ATOMS: atom_id res chain seq x y z
N MET A 1 -22.28 -7.65 -14.52
CA MET A 1 -20.86 -7.76 -14.18
C MET A 1 -20.14 -8.29 -15.41
N GLU A 2 -19.04 -7.68 -15.84
CA GLU A 2 -18.38 -8.02 -17.11
C GLU A 2 -16.92 -8.43 -16.86
N ILE A 3 -16.54 -9.62 -17.33
CA ILE A 3 -15.15 -10.09 -17.39
C ILE A 3 -14.62 -9.73 -18.77
N LYS A 4 -13.65 -8.81 -18.81
CA LYS A 4 -13.04 -8.31 -20.05
C LYS A 4 -12.00 -9.29 -20.60
N ALA A 5 -11.25 -9.95 -19.72
CA ALA A 5 -10.25 -10.93 -20.12
C ALA A 5 -10.01 -11.94 -19.00
N ILE A 6 -9.61 -13.15 -19.42
CA ILE A 6 -9.11 -14.22 -18.56
C ILE A 6 -7.73 -14.58 -19.10
N ARG A 7 -6.71 -14.54 -18.24
CA ARG A 7 -5.32 -14.84 -18.62
C ARG A 7 -4.74 -15.88 -17.68
N LYS A 8 -3.95 -16.81 -18.21
CA LYS A 8 -3.13 -17.70 -17.40
C LYS A 8 -1.86 -16.94 -17.01
N THR A 9 -1.49 -17.00 -15.74
CA THR A 9 -0.25 -16.42 -15.23
C THR A 9 0.88 -17.45 -15.31
N ASN A 10 2.13 -17.00 -15.27
CA ASN A 10 3.31 -17.86 -15.45
C ASN A 10 3.49 -18.89 -14.32
N ASP A 11 2.96 -18.57 -13.13
CA ASP A 11 2.88 -19.47 -11.97
C ASP A 11 1.71 -20.47 -12.04
N GLY A 12 0.98 -20.51 -13.17
CA GLY A 12 -0.14 -21.42 -13.39
C GLY A 12 -1.49 -20.93 -12.83
N GLY A 13 -1.53 -19.73 -12.24
CA GLY A 13 -2.76 -19.09 -11.78
C GLY A 13 -3.64 -18.53 -12.91
N VAL A 14 -4.74 -17.88 -12.50
CA VAL A 14 -5.71 -17.25 -13.39
C VAL A 14 -5.90 -15.79 -13.00
N LEU A 15 -5.61 -14.88 -13.92
CA LEU A 15 -5.87 -13.46 -13.81
C LEU A 15 -7.22 -13.12 -14.48
N LEU A 16 -8.14 -12.59 -13.69
CA LEU A 16 -9.44 -12.10 -14.15
C LEU A 16 -9.41 -10.57 -14.28
N GLN A 17 -9.53 -10.05 -15.50
CA GLN A 17 -9.64 -8.62 -15.74
C GLN A 17 -11.12 -8.22 -15.82
N LEU A 18 -11.55 -7.35 -14.91
CA LEU A 18 -12.92 -6.83 -14.90
C LEU A 18 -13.07 -5.61 -15.82
N GLY A 19 -14.21 -5.50 -16.50
CA GLY A 19 -14.55 -4.33 -17.31
C GLY A 19 -14.57 -3.04 -16.49
N HIS A 20 -14.13 -1.92 -17.08
CA HIS A 20 -13.99 -0.63 -16.38
C HIS A 20 -15.32 -0.14 -15.77
N LYS A 21 -16.44 -0.36 -16.45
CA LYS A 21 -17.80 0.03 -16.02
C LYS A 21 -18.42 -0.90 -14.97
N THR A 22 -17.71 -1.94 -14.53
CA THR A 22 -18.23 -2.89 -13.54
C THR A 22 -18.33 -2.22 -12.16
N LYS A 23 -19.55 -1.87 -11.76
CA LYS A 23 -19.88 -1.51 -10.38
C LYS A 23 -19.75 -2.79 -9.52
N ASN A 24 -19.11 -2.70 -8.35
CA ASN A 24 -18.91 -3.79 -7.38
C ASN A 24 -17.68 -4.72 -7.54
N LYS A 25 -16.58 -4.27 -8.14
CA LYS A 25 -15.31 -5.04 -8.20
C LYS A 25 -14.88 -5.59 -6.83
N ARG A 26 -14.97 -4.76 -5.77
CA ARG A 26 -14.64 -5.13 -4.39
C ARG A 26 -15.53 -6.27 -3.84
N LYS A 27 -16.84 -6.26 -4.13
CA LYS A 27 -17.73 -7.35 -3.70
C LYS A 27 -17.40 -8.65 -4.41
N PHE A 28 -17.05 -8.59 -5.69
CA PHE A 28 -16.65 -9.79 -6.44
C PHE A 28 -15.34 -10.38 -5.93
N GLY A 29 -14.31 -9.54 -5.71
CA GLY A 29 -13.06 -9.98 -5.10
C GLY A 29 -13.27 -10.66 -3.74
N ASN A 30 -14.20 -10.15 -2.92
CA ASN A 30 -14.54 -10.74 -1.62
C ASN A 30 -15.40 -12.02 -1.70
N LEU A 31 -16.07 -12.27 -2.83
CA LEU A 31 -16.91 -13.46 -3.03
C LEU A 31 -16.10 -14.65 -3.54
N ILE A 32 -15.06 -14.43 -4.35
CA ILE A 32 -14.25 -15.53 -4.90
C ILE A 32 -13.64 -16.41 -3.79
N PRO A 33 -12.99 -15.87 -2.74
CA PRO A 33 -12.46 -16.70 -1.65
C PRO A 33 -13.53 -17.51 -0.92
N LYS A 34 -14.79 -17.06 -0.92
CA LYS A 34 -15.90 -17.77 -0.24
C LYS A 34 -16.42 -18.97 -1.04
N VAL A 35 -16.21 -18.96 -2.36
CA VAL A 35 -16.64 -20.03 -3.26
C VAL A 35 -15.52 -21.03 -3.51
N LEU A 36 -14.25 -20.60 -3.39
CA LEU A 36 -13.10 -21.47 -3.51
C LEU A 36 -12.81 -22.22 -2.20
N SER A 37 -12.26 -23.43 -2.32
CA SER A 37 -11.80 -24.19 -1.15
C SER A 37 -10.65 -23.45 -0.44
N PRO A 38 -10.47 -23.64 0.89
CA PRO A 38 -9.53 -22.86 1.72
C PRO A 38 -8.07 -22.81 1.23
N ASN A 39 -7.67 -23.79 0.42
CA ASN A 39 -6.30 -23.90 -0.10
C ASN A 39 -6.03 -23.02 -1.33
N HIS A 40 -7.03 -22.29 -1.84
CA HIS A 40 -6.85 -21.40 -2.99
C HIS A 40 -6.56 -19.97 -2.54
N ILE A 41 -5.50 -19.40 -3.12
CA ILE A 41 -5.08 -18.03 -2.84
C ILE A 41 -5.67 -17.11 -3.90
N VAL A 42 -6.37 -16.06 -3.45
CA VAL A 42 -6.93 -15.03 -4.33
C VAL A 42 -6.18 -13.73 -4.04
N HIS A 43 -5.51 -13.21 -5.06
CA HIS A 43 -4.85 -11.91 -4.99
C HIS A 43 -5.72 -10.85 -5.68
N ASP A 44 -5.97 -9.75 -4.99
CA ASP A 44 -6.57 -8.55 -5.59
C ASP A 44 -5.43 -7.64 -6.07
N LEU A 45 -5.33 -7.46 -7.40
CA LEU A 45 -4.33 -6.57 -8.00
C LEU A 45 -4.81 -5.13 -7.89
N LYS A 46 -4.45 -4.53 -6.77
CA LYS A 46 -4.69 -3.12 -6.51
C LYS A 46 -3.52 -2.30 -7.06
N PRO A 47 -3.78 -1.15 -7.69
CA PRO A 47 -2.74 -0.16 -7.95
C PRO A 47 -1.97 0.16 -6.67
N ARG A 48 -0.64 0.17 -6.78
CA ARG A 48 0.28 0.48 -5.68
C ARG A 48 1.10 1.69 -6.08
N MET A 49 1.33 2.56 -5.12
CA MET A 49 2.15 3.73 -5.25
C MET A 49 3.29 3.69 -4.23
N THR A 50 4.43 4.23 -4.64
CA THR A 50 5.61 4.40 -3.82
C THR A 50 5.71 5.86 -3.38
N LEU A 51 5.74 6.09 -2.07
CA LEU A 51 5.95 7.40 -1.48
C LEU A 51 7.39 7.52 -0.99
N GLU A 52 8.06 8.59 -1.41
CA GLU A 52 9.34 8.99 -0.84
C GLU A 52 9.11 10.02 0.26
N ILE A 53 9.57 9.71 1.46
CA ILE A 53 9.50 10.59 2.62
C ILE A 53 10.92 11.06 2.90
N ARG A 54 11.15 12.36 2.75
CA ARG A 54 12.46 12.99 2.84
C ARG A 54 12.58 13.81 4.12
N ASP A 55 13.79 14.34 4.35
CA ASP A 55 14.10 15.22 5.47
C ASP A 55 13.82 14.61 6.85
N LEU A 56 14.05 13.30 7.00
CA LEU A 56 13.89 12.60 8.27
C LEU A 56 15.10 12.80 9.17
N ASP A 57 14.89 12.82 10.48
CA ASP A 57 15.96 12.85 11.48
C ASP A 57 16.82 11.56 11.42
N CYS A 58 18.11 11.65 11.75
CA CYS A 58 19.04 10.51 11.73
C CYS A 58 18.63 9.36 12.67
N THR A 59 17.87 9.64 13.71
CA THR A 59 17.38 8.65 14.68
C THR A 59 16.06 8.01 14.27
N THR A 60 15.41 8.50 13.21
CA THR A 60 14.13 7.97 12.71
C THR A 60 14.23 6.48 12.37
N THR A 61 13.25 5.72 12.86
CA THR A 61 13.10 4.28 12.66
C THR A 61 11.95 3.96 11.69
N GLU A 62 11.97 2.75 11.13
CA GLU A 62 10.89 2.26 10.26
C GLU A 62 9.54 2.21 10.97
N ALA A 63 9.53 1.80 12.24
CA ALA A 63 8.32 1.75 13.07
C ALA A 63 7.68 3.13 13.22
N GLU A 64 8.48 4.17 13.50
CA GLU A 64 7.96 5.54 13.63
C GLU A 64 7.38 6.08 12.33
N VAL A 65 7.99 5.74 11.19
CA VAL A 65 7.46 6.09 9.86
C VAL A 65 6.15 5.36 9.60
N ARG A 66 6.07 4.06 9.91
CA ARG A 66 4.85 3.24 9.80
C ARG A 66 3.73 3.79 10.67
N ASP A 67 4.02 4.18 11.91
CA ASP A 67 3.05 4.77 12.82
C ASP A 67 2.60 6.16 12.38
N ALA A 68 3.50 6.99 11.82
CA ALA A 68 3.13 8.28 11.25
C ALA A 68 2.18 8.11 10.06
N ILE A 69 2.52 7.25 9.11
CA ILE A 69 1.66 6.94 7.96
C ILE A 69 0.31 6.39 8.43
N SER A 70 0.30 5.48 9.41
CA SER A 70 -0.93 4.91 9.95
C SER A 70 -1.84 5.96 10.59
N ARG A 71 -1.28 6.99 11.23
CA ARG A 71 -2.06 8.09 11.84
C ARG A 71 -2.66 9.01 10.80
N GLU A 72 -1.99 9.19 9.67
CA GLU A 72 -2.46 10.05 8.58
C GLU A 72 -3.53 9.38 7.70
N MET A 73 -3.61 8.05 7.75
CA MET A 73 -4.57 7.24 7.03
C MET A 73 -5.89 7.15 7.79
N GLU A 74 -7.00 7.38 7.10
CA GLU A 74 -8.36 7.23 7.66
C GLU A 74 -8.76 5.74 7.83
N GLU A 75 -8.15 4.84 7.06
CA GLU A 75 -8.35 3.39 7.16
C GLU A 75 -7.08 2.71 7.73
N PRO A 76 -7.23 1.59 8.47
CA PRO A 76 -6.09 0.82 8.95
C PRO A 76 -5.16 0.37 7.82
N LEU A 77 -3.84 0.43 8.08
CA LEU A 77 -2.84 -0.14 7.18
C LEU A 77 -3.11 -1.63 6.97
N LYS A 78 -3.20 -2.05 5.71
CA LYS A 78 -3.32 -3.46 5.35
C LYS A 78 -1.95 -4.15 5.44
N ASP A 79 -1.96 -5.46 5.58
CA ASP A 79 -0.76 -6.28 5.79
C ASP A 79 0.29 -6.17 4.67
N ASP A 80 -0.12 -5.74 3.48
CA ASP A 80 0.75 -5.55 2.34
C ASP A 80 1.52 -4.22 2.36
N PHE A 81 1.44 -3.44 3.43
CA PHE A 81 2.18 -2.20 3.63
C PHE A 81 3.66 -2.44 3.95
N LYS A 82 4.56 -1.87 3.13
CA LYS A 82 6.01 -1.96 3.31
C LYS A 82 6.63 -0.58 3.51
N VAL A 83 7.58 -0.48 4.43
CA VAL A 83 8.40 0.72 4.65
C VAL A 83 9.85 0.28 4.64
N ALA A 84 10.71 1.11 4.07
CA ALA A 84 12.15 0.97 4.20
C ALA A 84 12.72 2.34 4.57
N VAL A 85 13.61 2.39 5.56
CA VAL A 85 14.35 3.60 5.95
C VAL A 85 15.81 3.42 5.57
N PHE A 86 16.36 4.39 4.85
CA PHE A 86 17.73 4.38 4.38
C PHE A 86 18.67 5.06 5.40
N GLU A 87 19.97 4.79 5.24
CA GLU A 87 21.01 5.43 6.04
C GLU A 87 21.01 6.96 5.87
N PRO A 88 21.45 7.72 6.89
CA PRO A 88 21.54 9.17 6.79
C PRO A 88 22.51 9.61 5.69
N ASN A 89 22.16 10.68 4.99
CA ASN A 89 23.05 11.36 4.05
C ASN A 89 24.13 12.18 4.80
N ASN A 90 25.02 12.85 4.06
CA ASN A 90 26.08 13.70 4.61
C ASN A 90 25.57 14.88 5.49
N ARG A 91 24.28 15.21 5.42
CA ARG A 91 23.62 16.24 6.23
C ARG A 91 22.95 15.65 7.48
N GLY A 92 23.10 14.35 7.74
CA GLY A 92 22.45 13.66 8.85
C GLY A 92 20.97 13.43 8.64
N GLN A 93 20.44 13.55 7.41
CA GLN A 93 19.02 13.32 7.13
C GLN A 93 18.80 11.94 6.53
N LYS A 94 17.79 11.23 7.00
CA LYS A 94 17.32 9.96 6.44
C LYS A 94 16.25 10.17 5.38
N MET A 95 16.06 9.14 4.56
CA MET A 95 14.94 9.02 3.63
C MET A 95 14.21 7.71 3.94
N ALA A 96 12.89 7.72 3.82
CA ALA A 96 12.09 6.50 3.84
C ALA A 96 11.33 6.33 2.53
N VAL A 97 11.11 5.09 2.15
CA VAL A 97 10.25 4.71 1.03
C VAL A 97 9.13 3.84 1.57
N ALA A 98 7.89 4.20 1.27
CA ALA A 98 6.70 3.45 1.66
C ALA A 98 5.94 2.99 0.42
N GLU A 99 5.64 1.70 0.34
CA GLU A 99 4.85 1.10 -0.74
C GLU A 99 3.46 0.71 -0.23
N MET A 100 2.41 1.26 -0.84
CA MET A 100 1.03 1.09 -0.39
C MET A 100 -0.01 1.23 -1.52
N GLU A 101 -1.27 0.93 -1.21
CA GLU A 101 -2.42 1.11 -2.11
C GLU A 101 -2.59 2.60 -2.51
N ASP A 102 -2.84 2.85 -3.80
CA ASP A 102 -2.91 4.21 -4.38
C ASP A 102 -3.80 5.18 -3.60
N GLN A 103 -4.97 4.74 -3.14
CA GLN A 103 -5.92 5.61 -2.45
C GLN A 103 -5.35 6.19 -1.15
N GLY A 104 -4.64 5.36 -0.37
CA GLY A 104 -3.99 5.80 0.86
C GLY A 104 -2.82 6.73 0.56
N ALA A 105 -2.05 6.39 -0.46
CA ALA A 105 -0.90 7.17 -0.86
C ALA A 105 -1.27 8.57 -1.39
N ILE A 106 -2.36 8.68 -2.16
CA ILE A 106 -2.90 9.97 -2.64
C ILE A 106 -3.34 10.84 -1.46
N SER A 107 -3.97 10.26 -0.44
CA SER A 107 -4.40 11.00 0.76
C SER A 107 -3.20 11.65 1.47
N ILE A 108 -2.09 10.92 1.59
CA ILE A 108 -0.85 11.43 2.18
C ILE A 108 -0.20 12.49 1.30
N LEU A 109 -0.12 12.25 -0.02
CA LEU A 109 0.43 13.24 -0.96
C LEU A 109 -0.33 14.56 -0.92
N ASN A 110 -1.65 14.54 -0.82
CA ASN A 110 -2.46 15.76 -0.75
C ASN A 110 -2.20 16.60 0.51
N LYS A 111 -1.57 16.03 1.54
CA LYS A 111 -1.15 16.77 2.74
C LYS A 111 0.23 17.42 2.59
N ASP A 112 1.01 17.03 1.58
CA ASP A 112 2.41 17.43 1.29
C ASP A 112 3.45 17.11 2.38
N TRP A 113 3.04 16.89 3.63
CA TRP A 113 3.92 16.58 4.75
C TRP A 113 3.27 15.59 5.71
N ILE A 114 4.11 14.88 6.48
CA ILE A 114 3.68 13.99 7.58
C ILE A 114 4.51 14.26 8.82
N LYS A 115 3.91 14.14 10.01
CA LYS A 115 4.61 14.37 11.28
C LYS A 115 5.21 13.08 11.84
N ILE A 116 6.53 12.96 11.77
CA ILE A 116 7.28 11.84 12.36
C ILE A 116 7.86 12.29 13.70
N ARG A 117 7.33 11.69 14.78
CA ARG A 117 7.71 11.92 16.20
C ARG A 117 7.40 13.33 16.77
N TRP A 118 7.49 13.44 18.10
CA TRP A 118 7.65 14.69 18.83
C TRP A 118 9.10 14.78 19.34
N VAL A 119 9.78 15.87 19.06
CA VAL A 119 10.99 16.22 19.81
C VAL A 119 10.51 16.89 21.09
N TYR A 120 10.64 16.22 22.23
CA TYR A 120 10.55 16.90 23.51
C TYR A 120 11.80 17.76 23.63
N GLY A 121 11.63 19.07 23.47
CA GLY A 121 12.64 20.08 23.82
C GLY A 121 12.57 20.42 25.29
#